data_AF-A0A2D9AAY9-F1
#
_entry.id   AF-A0A2D9AAY9-F1
#
_cell.length_a   1.000
_cell.length_b   1.000
_cell.length_c   1.000
_cell.angle_alpha   90.00
_cell.angle_beta   90.00
_cell.angle_gamma   90.00
#
_symmetry.space_group_name_H-M   'P 1'
#
loop_
_entity.id
_entity.type
_entity.pdbx_description
1 polymer ?
#
loop_
_entity_poly.entity_id
_entity_poly.type
_entity_poly.pdbx_seq_one_letter_code
_entity_poly.pdbx_strand_id
1 'polypeptide(L)' 'MAPVREALGHLTEREREILLMRHGGFSYREIADAVGVAPSSVGTLLARAERNFVNVYIAPGENYDTSR' A
#
# COMPACT_ATOMS: atom_id res chain seq x y z
N MET A 1 -4.02 14.90 -9.65
CA MET A 1 -2.88 14.10 -9.20
C MET A 1 -2.84 14.20 -7.69
N ALA A 2 -3.34 13.19 -6.98
CA ALA A 2 -3.11 13.14 -5.54
C ALA A 2 -1.59 12.97 -5.32
N PRO A 3 -0.91 13.78 -4.50
CA PRO A 3 0.48 13.50 -4.13
C PRO A 3 0.55 12.06 -3.58
N VAL A 4 1.61 11.32 -3.92
CA VAL A 4 1.82 9.91 -3.50
C VAL A 4 1.48 9.66 -2.02
N ARG A 5 1.76 10.65 -1.16
CA ARG A 5 1.44 10.62 0.27
C ARG A 5 -0.06 10.50 0.58
N GLU A 6 -0.92 11.20 -0.16
CA GLU A 6 -2.38 11.15 -0.02
C GLU A 6 -2.91 9.78 -0.45
N ALA A 7 -2.47 9.28 -1.61
CA ALA A 7 -2.81 7.94 -2.08
C ALA A 7 -2.44 6.84 -1.06
N LEU A 8 -1.25 6.91 -0.45
CA LEU A 8 -0.85 6.00 0.63
C LEU A 8 -1.70 6.12 1.89
N GLY A 9 -2.32 7.29 2.13
CA GLY A 9 -3.26 7.52 3.23
C GLY A 9 -4.57 6.75 3.08
N HIS A 10 -4.97 6.43 1.85
CA HIS A 10 -6.18 5.65 1.55
C HIS A 10 -5.97 4.12 1.61
N LEU A 11 -4.72 3.67 1.75
CA LEU A 11 -4.39 2.26 1.92
C LEU A 11 -4.48 1.84 3.38
N THR A 12 -4.77 0.56 3.60
CA THR A 12 -4.62 -0.03 4.94
C THR A 12 -3.16 0.01 5.38
N GLU A 13 -2.92 0.01 6.70
CA GLU A 13 -1.56 0.05 7.25
C GLU A 13 -0.68 -1.06 6.68
N ARG A 14 -1.23 -2.29 6.58
CA ARG A 14 -0.51 -3.45 6.02
C ARG A 14 -0.16 -3.27 4.54
N GLU A 15 -1.07 -2.73 3.73
CA GLU A 15 -0.79 -2.48 2.31
C GLU A 15 0.31 -1.44 2.15
N ARG A 16 0.24 -0.36 2.94
CA ARG A 16 1.26 0.69 2.95
C ARG A 16 2.63 0.14 3.36
N GLU A 17 2.68 -0.65 4.43
CA GLU A 17 3.90 -1.24 4.95
C GLU A 17 4.56 -2.18 3.94
N ILE A 18 3.77 -3.09 3.33
CA ILE A 18 4.26 -4.00 2.27
C ILE A 18 4.84 -3.23 1.09
N LEU A 19 4.17 -2.18 0.62
CA LEU A 19 4.64 -1.37 -0.51
C LEU A 19 5.92 -0.62 -0.17
N LEU A 20 5.97 0.05 1.00
CA LEU A 20 7.14 0.80 1.44
C LEU A 20 8.38 -0.10 1.59
N MET A 21 8.21 -1.27 2.22
CA MET A 21 9.30 -2.23 2.35
C MET A 21 9.72 -2.81 0.99
N ARG A 22 8.79 -3.12 0.09
CA ARG A 22 9.14 -3.61 -1.24
C ARG A 22 9.98 -2.58 -2.01
N HIS A 23 9.58 -1.32 -2.02
CA HIS A 23 10.33 -0.25 -2.69
C HIS A 23 11.61 0.14 -1.95
N GLY A 24 11.69 -0.15 -0.64
CA GLY A 24 12.90 -0.02 0.17
C GLY A 24 13.94 -1.13 -0.04
N GLY A 25 13.65 -2.15 -0.86
CA GLY A 25 14.58 -3.22 -1.20
C GLY A 25 14.58 -4.42 -0.24
N PHE A 26 13.61 -4.51 0.67
CA PHE A 26 13.49 -5.63 1.59
C PHE A 26 13.07 -6.92 0.86
N SER A 27 13.56 -8.06 1.37
CA SER A 27 13.19 -9.38 0.87
C SER A 27 11.74 -9.75 1.26
N TYR A 28 11.14 -10.69 0.55
CA TYR A 28 9.79 -11.17 0.88
C TYR A 28 9.71 -11.79 2.28
N ARG A 29 10.82 -12.35 2.79
CA ARG A 29 10.86 -12.90 4.14
C ARG A 29 10.83 -11.79 5.19
N GLU A 30 11.65 -10.74 5.02
CA GLU A 30 11.64 -9.58 5.93
C GLU A 30 10.27 -8.87 5.91
N ILE A 31 9.63 -8.78 4.75
CA ILE A 31 8.27 -8.24 4.64
C ILE A 31 7.26 -9.12 5.38
N ALA A 32 7.33 -10.45 5.20
CA ALA A 32 6.46 -11.39 5.90
C ALA A 32 6.58 -11.29 7.42
N ASP A 33 7.82 -11.22 7.91
CA ASP A 33 8.12 -11.11 9.33
C ASP A 33 7.59 -9.79 9.90
N ALA A 34 7.76 -8.67 9.19
CA ALA A 34 7.27 -7.36 9.61
C ALA A 34 5.74 -7.31 9.70
N VAL A 35 5.03 -7.84 8.69
CA VAL A 35 3.57 -7.74 8.62
C VAL A 35 2.83 -8.94 9.23
N GLY A 36 3.56 -9.89 9.81
CA GLY A 36 3.03 -11.05 10.54
C GLY A 36 2.27 -12.04 9.66
N VAL A 37 2.77 -12.34 8.47
CA VAL A 37 2.14 -13.28 7.52
C VAL A 37 3.10 -14.37 7.07
N ALA A 38 2.60 -15.42 6.42
CA ALA A 38 3.45 -16.42 5.80
C ALA A 38 4.21 -15.81 4.59
N PRO A 39 5.49 -16.16 4.36
CA PRO A 39 6.25 -15.70 3.19
C PRO A 39 5.57 -15.98 1.84
N SER A 40 4.82 -17.08 1.75
CA SER A 40 4.03 -17.43 0.56
C SER A 40 2.88 -16.47 0.29
N SER A 41 2.35 -15.79 1.30
CA SER A 41 1.26 -14.82 1.16
C SER A 41 1.71 -13.44 0.66
N VAL A 42 3.01 -13.13 0.79
CA VAL A 42 3.55 -11.79 0.48
C VAL A 42 3.30 -11.40 -0.98
N GLY A 43 3.52 -12.31 -1.93
CA GLY A 43 3.29 -12.01 -3.35
C GLY A 43 1.85 -11.61 -3.66
N THR A 44 0.88 -12.34 -3.09
CA THR A 44 -0.55 -12.03 -3.27
C THR A 44 -0.95 -10.72 -2.59
N LEU A 45 -0.44 -10.48 -1.37
CA LEU A 45 -0.72 -9.25 -0.64
C LEU A 45 -0.10 -8.03 -1.32
N LEU A 46 1.12 -8.16 -1.85
CA LEU A 46 1.79 -7.11 -2.61
C LEU A 46 1.03 -6.78 -3.89
N ALA A 47 0.66 -7.77 -4.69
CA ALA A 47 -0.10 -7.54 -5.92
C ALA A 47 -1.46 -6.85 -5.64
N ARG A 48 -2.13 -7.22 -4.54
CA ARG A 48 -3.36 -6.57 -4.10
C ARG A 48 -3.11 -5.13 -3.65
N ALA A 49 -2.06 -4.88 -2.87
CA ALA A 49 -1.68 -3.55 -2.41
C ALA A 49 -1.34 -2.62 -3.60
N GLU A 50 -0.58 -3.12 -4.59
CA GLU A 50 -0.26 -2.38 -5.81
C GLU A 50 -1.52 -2.01 -6.59
N ARG A 51 -2.44 -2.96 -6.79
CA ARG A 51 -3.72 -2.69 -7.46
C ARG A 51 -4.54 -1.63 -6.72
N ASN A 52 -4.60 -1.72 -5.39
CA ASN A 52 -5.32 -0.75 -4.58
C ASN A 52 -4.67 0.63 -4.64
N PHE A 53 -3.34 0.70 -4.57
CA PHE A 53 -2.59 1.94 -4.74
C PHE A 53 -2.89 2.61 -6.08
N VAL A 54 -2.85 1.84 -7.18
CA VAL A 54 -3.18 2.35 -8.52
C VAL A 54 -4.61 2.89 -8.57
N ASN A 55 -5.58 2.18 -7.99
CA ASN A 55 -6.97 2.63 -7.96
C ASN A 55 -7.12 3.98 -7.23
N VAL A 56 -6.51 4.14 -6.05
CA VAL A 56 -6.62 5.38 -5.27
C VAL A 56 -5.74 6.51 -5.81
N TYR A 57 -4.66 6.19 -6.53
CA TYR A 57 -3.79 7.17 -7.16
C TYR A 57 -4.37 7.72 -8.47
N ILE A 58 -5.04 6.87 -9.25
CA ILE A 58 -5.67 7.25 -10.53
C ILE A 58 -7.08 7.82 -10.31
N ALA A 59 -7.80 7.43 -9.26
CA ALA A 59 -9.06 8.05 -8.89
C ALA A 59 -8.84 9.56 -8.65
N PRO A 60 -9.36 10.45 -9.51
CA PRO A 60 -9.23 11.88 -9.29
C PRO A 60 -10.18 12.28 -8.17
N GLY A 61 -9.68 12.47 -6.95
CA GLY A 61 -10.18 13.46 -6.00
C GLY A 61 -11.65 13.37 -5.56
N GLU A 62 -12.25 12.19 -5.45
CA GLU A 62 -13.51 12.04 -4.68
C GLU A 62 -13.20 11.71 -3.22
N ASN A 63 -12.45 12.58 -2.55
CA ASN A 63 -12.37 12.69 -1.09
C ASN A 63 -11.75 14.04 -0.70
N TYR A 64 -12.33 15.14 -1.19
CA TYR A 64 -12.29 16.37 -0.40
C TYR A 64 -13.32 16.19 0.71
N ASP A 65 -12.87 15.73 1.88
CA ASP A 65 -13.69 15.83 3.09
C ASP A 65 -13.98 17.32 3.34
N THR A 66 -15.22 17.71 3.03
CA THR A 66 -15.84 19.02 3.25
C THR A 66 -16.12 19.26 4.74
N SER A 67 -15.13 19.02 5.60
CA SER A 67 -15.25 19.25 7.04
C SER A 67 -14.00 19.91 7.62
N ARG A 68 -13.84 21.21 7.37
CA ARG A 68 -13.34 22.15 8.39
C ARG A 68 -13.66 23.61 8.10
#